data_AF-A0A2S5D2A4-F1
#
_entry.id   AF-A0A2S5D2A4-F1
#
_cell.length_a   1.000
_cell.length_b   1.000
_cell.length_c   1.000
_cell.angle_alpha   90.00
_cell.angle_beta   90.00
_cell.angle_gamma   90.00
#
_symmetry.space_group_name_H-M   'P 1'
#
loop_
_entity.id
_entity.type
_entity.pdbx_description
1 polymer ?
#
loop_
_entity_poly.entity_id
_entity_poly.type
_entity_poly.pdbx_seq_one_letter_code
_entity_poly.pdbx_strand_id
1 'polypeptide(L)' 'MTKCIKVIRSLRVVNDLTAKGHRIIGVEPCRKSPRYTCFIFEDTPALQEALAQTFQH' A
#
# COMPACT_ATOMS: atom_id res chain seq x y z
N MET A 1 5.38 3.32 -20.66
CA MET A 1 4.53 3.97 -19.63
C MET A 1 5.12 3.63 -18.28
N THR A 2 5.66 4.61 -17.56
CA THR A 2 6.24 4.41 -16.23
C THR A 2 5.09 4.24 -15.25
N LYS A 3 4.88 3.02 -14.73
CA LYS A 3 3.84 2.78 -13.72
C LYS A 3 4.26 3.45 -12.41
N CYS A 4 3.45 4.37 -11.91
CA CYS A 4 3.63 4.92 -10.56
C CYS A 4 3.31 3.82 -9.53
N ILE A 5 4.12 3.72 -8.49
CA ILE A 5 3.95 2.74 -7.41
C ILE A 5 3.82 3.44 -6.06
N LYS A 6 3.01 2.86 -5.18
CA LYS A 6 2.85 3.33 -3.80
C LYS A 6 3.34 2.26 -2.85
N VAL A 7 4.12 2.66 -1.84
CA VAL A 7 4.67 1.75 -0.84
C VAL A 7 4.02 2.03 0.52
N ILE A 8 3.47 0.99 1.13
CA ILE A 8 2.76 1.06 2.41
C ILE A 8 3.44 0.09 3.38
N ARG A 9 3.76 0.58 4.59
CA ARG A 9 4.40 -0.23 5.65
C ARG A 9 3.44 -0.67 6.75
N SER A 10 2.25 -0.07 6.83
CA SER A 10 1.28 -0.36 7.88
C SER A 10 0.42 -1.56 7.49
N LEU A 11 0.53 -2.64 8.27
CA LEU A 11 -0.28 -3.84 8.06
C LEU A 11 -1.78 -3.56 8.16
N ARG A 12 -2.20 -2.65 9.07
CA ARG A 12 -3.59 -2.24 9.21
C ARG A 12 -4.15 -1.60 7.93
N VAL A 13 -3.38 -0.69 7.33
CA VAL A 13 -3.76 -0.03 6.06
C VAL A 13 -3.79 -1.04 4.93
N VAL A 14 -2.83 -1.96 4.87
CA VAL A 14 -2.78 -3.01 3.83
C VAL A 14 -3.98 -3.94 3.92
N ASN A 15 -4.37 -4.35 5.13
CA ASN A 15 -5.55 -5.19 5.33
C ASN A 15 -6.84 -4.47 4.92
N ASP A 16 -6.99 -3.19 5.24
CA ASP A 16 -8.13 -2.38 4.78
C ASP A 16 -8.19 -2.26 3.25
N LEU A 17 -7.05 -1.95 2.61
CA LEU A 17 -6.97 -1.84 1.15
C LEU A 17 -7.25 -3.15 0.44
N THR A 18 -6.73 -4.26 0.95
CA THR A 18 -7.00 -5.60 0.38
C THR A 18 -8.46 -6.00 0.58
N ALA A 19 -9.08 -5.67 1.71
CA ALA A 19 -10.53 -5.86 1.93
C ALA A 19 -11.39 -5.04 0.96
N LYS A 20 -10.91 -3.85 0.55
CA LYS A 20 -11.53 -3.01 -0.48
C LYS A 20 -11.24 -3.46 -1.93
N GLY A 21 -10.50 -4.56 -2.11
CA GLY A 21 -10.21 -5.15 -3.41
C GLY A 21 -8.94 -4.65 -4.09
N HIS A 22 -8.11 -3.83 -3.43
CA HIS A 22 -6.83 -3.39 -3.99
C HIS A 22 -5.79 -4.52 -3.91
N ARG A 23 -5.12 -4.78 -5.04
CA ARG A 23 -4.13 -5.86 -5.16
C ARG A 23 -2.73 -5.36 -4.86
N ILE A 24 -2.02 -6.12 -4.03
CA ILE A 24 -0.58 -5.94 -3.80
C ILE A 24 0.17 -6.47 -5.02
N ILE A 25 1.03 -5.63 -5.61
CA ILE A 25 1.87 -5.99 -6.77
C ILE A 25 3.28 -6.44 -6.36
N GLY A 26 3.68 -6.19 -5.12
CA GLY A 26 4.98 -6.63 -4.60
C GLY A 26 5.05 -6.54 -3.09
N VAL A 27 5.90 -7.39 -2.50
CA VAL A 27 6.17 -7.39 -1.06
C VAL A 27 7.68 -7.50 -0.90
N GLU A 28 8.28 -6.54 -0.21
CA GLU A 28 9.72 -6.49 -0.02
C GLU A 28 10.06 -6.19 1.45
N PRO A 29 11.14 -6.75 2.00
CA PRO A 29 11.65 -6.32 3.29
C PRO A 29 12.16 -4.88 3.20
N CYS A 30 11.89 -4.06 4.22
CA CYS A 30 12.38 -2.69 4.25
C CYS A 30 13.91 -2.70 4.43
N ARG A 31 14.67 -2.28 3.42
CA ARG A 31 16.14 -2.27 3.45
C ARG A 31 16.74 -1.53 4.66
N LYS A 32 16.09 -0.44 5.11
CA LYS A 32 16.53 0.35 6.27
C LYS A 32 16.10 -0.24 7.61
N SER A 33 15.08 -1.10 7.62
CA SER A 33 14.53 -1.67 8.84
C SER A 33 13.97 -3.06 8.54
N PRO A 34 14.83 -4.11 8.53
CA PRO A 34 14.47 -5.45 8.05
C PRO A 34 13.30 -6.11 8.80
N ARG A 35 12.97 -5.61 10.00
CA ARG A 35 11.81 -6.04 10.80
C ARG A 35 10.47 -5.59 10.21
N TYR A 36 10.47 -4.66 9.25
CA TYR A 36 9.27 -4.15 8.62
C TYR A 36 9.16 -4.63 7.18
N THR A 37 7.93 -4.95 6.79
CA THR A 37 7.58 -5.34 5.43
C THR A 37 6.98 -4.15 4.70
N CYS A 38 7.47 -3.91 3.48
CA CYS A 38 6.92 -2.93 2.55
C CYS A 38 5.98 -3.65 1.58
N PHE A 39 4.74 -3.17 1.51
CA PHE A 39 3.72 -3.65 0.56
C PHE A 39 3.59 -2.63 -0.56
N ILE A 40 3.72 -3.10 -1.79
CA ILE A 40 3.76 -2.28 -3.00
C ILE A 40 2.42 -2.41 -3.71
N PHE A 41 1.80 -1.29 -4.02
CA PHE A 41 0.55 -1.19 -4.78
C PHE A 41 0.79 -0.37 -6.04
N GLU A 42 -0.03 -0.62 -7.07
CA GLU A 42 -0.10 0.25 -8.24
C GLU A 42 -0.77 1.58 -7.83
N ASP A 43 -0.13 2.69 -8.17
CA ASP A 43 -0.65 4.00 -7.84
C ASP A 43 -1.81 4.36 -8.78
N THR A 44 -3.03 4.13 -8.29
CA THR A 44 -4.27 4.41 -9.01
C THR A 44 -5.08 5.47 -8.26
N PRO A 45 -5.94 6.24 -8.94
CA PRO A 45 -6.85 7.19 -8.28
C PRO A 45 -7.67 6.53 -7.17
N ALA A 46 -8.21 5.33 -7.43
CA ALA A 46 -8.96 4.56 -6.45
C ALA A 46 -8.14 4.22 -5.19
N LEU A 47 -6.84 3.90 -5.34
CA LEU A 47 -5.95 3.68 -4.21
C LEU A 47 -5.75 4.96 -3.39
N GLN A 48 -5.56 6.11 -4.06
CA GLN A 48 -5.40 7.40 -3.39
C GLN A 48 -6.67 7.78 -2.59
N GLU A 49 -7.85 7.55 -3.16
CA GLU A 49 -9.13 7.77 -2.47
C GLU A 49 -9.28 6.85 -1.25
N ALA A 50 -8.98 5.56 -1.40
CA ALA A 50 -9.05 4.60 -0.30
C ALA A 50 -8.09 4.99 0.83
N LEU A 51 -6.86 5.41 0.50
CA LEU A 51 -5.88 5.91 1.46
C LEU A 51 -6.38 7.16 2.19
N ALA A 52 -6.94 8.13 1.46
CA ALA A 52 -7.47 9.35 2.07
C ALA A 52 -8.56 9.06 3.12
N GLN A 53 -9.42 8.07 2.87
CA GLN A 53 -10.43 7.62 3.82
C GLN A 53 -9.81 6.94 5.06
N THR A 54 -8.75 6.15 4.89
CA THR A 54 -8.09 5.45 5.99
C THR A 54 -7.37 6.40 6.96
N PHE A 55 -6.95 7.60 6.52
CA PHE A 55 -6.29 8.60 7.37
C PHE A 55 -7.24 9.55 8.10
N GLN A 56 -8.55 9.49 7.85
CA GLN A 56 -9.56 10.37 8.48
C GLN A 56 -10.21 9.78 9.74
N HIS A 57 -9.74 8.63 10.24
CA HIS A 57 -10.25 7.94 11.43
C HIS A 57 -9.19 7.85 12.53
#